data_AF-A0A9Q8C1T0-F1
#
_entry.id   AF-A0A9Q8C1T0-F1
#
_cell.length_a   1.000
_cell.length_b   1.000
_cell.length_c   1.000
_cell.angle_alpha   90.00
_cell.angle_beta   90.00
_cell.angle_gamma   90.00
#
_symmetry.space_group_name_H-M   'P 1'
#
loop_
_entity.id
_entity.type
_entity.pdbx_description
1 polymer ?
#
loop_
_entity_poly.entity_id
_entity_poly.type
_entity_poly.pdbx_seq_one_letter_code
_entity_poly.pdbx_strand_id
1 'polypeptide(L)' 'MQAIHHVEKFHPKDFDFIALSLAQMNSQGRKVDVEQVTGSMNDACKSRFLDSYRYHLNLFVEKSPS' A
#
# COMPACT_ATOMS: atom_id res chain seq x y z
N MET A 1 31.81 -16.91 -2.36
CA MET A 1 30.93 -15.73 -2.47
C MET A 1 29.88 -15.85 -1.38
N GLN A 2 29.88 -14.96 -0.38
CA GLN A 2 28.77 -14.88 0.57
C GLN A 2 27.64 -14.13 -0.13
N ALA A 3 26.51 -14.81 -0.35
CA ALA A 3 25.28 -14.15 -0.77
C ALA A 3 24.87 -13.22 0.38
N ILE A 4 24.99 -11.92 0.17
CA ILE A 4 24.46 -10.92 1.08
C ILE A 4 22.95 -11.09 1.05
N HIS A 5 22.40 -11.86 1.98
CA HIS A 5 20.98 -11.85 2.29
C HIS A 5 20.68 -10.50 2.94
N HIS A 6 20.57 -9.46 2.11
CA HIS A 6 19.96 -8.20 2.50
C HIS A 6 18.46 -8.49 2.60
N VAL A 7 18.05 -9.11 3.70
CA VAL A 7 16.64 -9.12 4.08
C VAL A 7 16.35 -7.69 4.49
N GLU A 8 15.96 -6.85 3.54
CA GLU A 8 15.39 -5.55 3.84
C GLU A 8 14.25 -5.78 4.83
N LYS A 9 14.49 -5.43 6.09
CA LYS A 9 13.49 -5.49 7.15
C LYS A 9 12.57 -4.29 6.95
N PHE A 10 11.70 -4.36 5.95
CA PHE A 10 10.64 -3.39 5.79
C PHE A 10 9.77 -3.42 7.04
N HIS A 11 9.66 -2.28 7.72
CA HIS A 11 8.79 -2.16 8.86
C HIS A 11 7.35 -2.04 8.32
N PRO A 12 6.34 -2.70 8.93
CA PRO A 12 4.96 -2.63 8.43
C PRO A 12 4.43 -1.18 8.28
N LYS A 13 4.94 -0.24 9.07
CA LYS A 13 4.63 1.20 8.98
C LYS A 13 5.14 1.87 7.69
N ASP A 14 6.19 1.33 7.07
CA ASP A 14 6.76 1.90 5.83
C ASP A 14 5.76 1.79 4.67
N PHE A 15 4.81 0.86 4.76
CA PHE A 15 3.75 0.68 3.77
C PHE A 15 2.57 1.62 3.95
N ASP A 16 2.45 2.31 5.10
CA ASP A 16 1.33 3.22 5.36
C ASP A 16 1.39 4.44 4.41
N PHE A 17 2.60 4.96 4.13
CA PHE A 17 2.79 6.05 3.17
C PHE A 17 2.45 5.63 1.72
N ILE A 18 2.87 4.42 1.32
CA ILE A 18 2.58 3.87 -0.01
C ILE A 18 1.06 3.66 -0.15
N ALA A 19 0.43 3.10 0.88
CA ALA A 19 -1.01 2.87 0.92
C ALA A 19 -1.80 4.19 0.80
N LEU A 20 -1.43 5.23 1.56
CA LEU A 20 -2.03 6.56 1.47
C LEU A 20 -1.92 7.13 0.05
N SER A 21 -0.70 7.13 -0.51
CA SER A 21 -0.42 7.72 -1.82
C SER A 21 -1.22 7.04 -2.94
N LEU A 22 -1.26 5.71 -2.93
CA LEU A 22 -2.01 4.94 -3.92
C LEU A 22 -3.52 5.08 -3.73
N ALA A 23 -4.03 5.14 -2.50
CA ALA A 23 -5.44 5.37 -2.24
C ALA A 23 -5.89 6.76 -2.76
N GLN A 24 -5.04 7.78 -2.58
CA GLN A 24 -5.28 9.11 -3.14
C GLN A 24 -5.28 9.12 -4.66
N MET A 25 -4.33 8.41 -5.29
CA MET A 25 -4.31 8.27 -6.75
C MET A 25 -5.61 7.61 -7.26
N ASN A 26 -6.07 6.56 -6.59
CA ASN A 26 -7.29 5.85 -6.95
C ASN A 26 -8.52 6.75 -6.80
N SER A 27 -8.66 7.47 -5.70
CA SER A 27 -9.79 8.40 -5.49
C SER A 27 -9.81 9.55 -6.51
N GLN A 28 -8.67 9.92 -7.09
CA GLN A 28 -8.56 10.88 -8.19
C GLN A 28 -8.83 10.28 -9.57
N GLY A 29 -9.30 9.03 -9.64
CA GLY A 29 -9.63 8.33 -10.89
C GLY A 29 -8.45 7.69 -11.61
N ARG A 30 -7.25 7.65 -11.00
CA ARG A 30 -6.10 6.94 -11.58
C ARG A 30 -6.19 5.46 -11.21
N LYS A 31 -6.17 4.58 -12.22
CA LYS A 31 -6.17 3.13 -11.98
C LYS A 31 -4.92 2.71 -11.20
N VAL A 32 -5.12 2.03 -10.08
CA VAL A 32 -4.08 1.41 -9.26
C VAL A 32 -4.24 -0.11 -9.33
N ASP A 33 -3.18 -0.82 -9.72
CA ASP A 33 -3.12 -2.27 -9.68
C ASP A 33 -2.58 -2.74 -8.32
N VAL A 34 -3.49 -3.03 -7.40
CA VAL A 34 -3.17 -3.44 -6.02
C VAL A 34 -2.52 -4.82 -5.98
N GLU A 35 -2.84 -5.71 -6.92
CA GLU A 35 -2.24 -7.04 -6.99
C GLU A 35 -0.77 -6.94 -7.38
N GLN A 36 -0.45 -6.13 -8.38
CA GLN A 36 0.93 -5.88 -8.79
C GLN A 36 1.76 -5.26 -7.66
N VAL A 37 1.19 -4.30 -6.92
CA VAL A 37 1.88 -3.64 -5.79
C VAL A 37 2.17 -4.64 -4.67
N THR A 38 1.25 -5.57 -4.39
CA THR A 38 1.40 -6.52 -3.28
C THR A 38 2.12 -7.82 -3.67
N GLY A 39 2.43 -8.03 -4.95
CA GLY A 39 2.97 -9.29 -5.48
C GLY A 39 4.34 -9.69 -4.91
N SER A 40 5.16 -8.72 -4.47
CA SER A 40 6.47 -8.98 -3.84
C SER A 40 6.44 -8.88 -2.31
N MET A 41 5.31 -8.48 -1.72
CA MET A 41 5.19 -8.33 -0.27
C MET A 41 5.00 -9.68 0.42
N ASN A 42 5.63 -9.87 1.58
CA ASN A 42 5.25 -10.97 2.47
C ASN A 42 3.86 -10.73 3.09
N ASP A 43 3.27 -11.76 3.69
CA ASP A 43 1.90 -11.70 4.21
C ASP A 43 1.66 -10.59 5.24
N ALA A 44 2.63 -10.35 6.14
CA ALA A 44 2.50 -9.31 7.16
C ALA A 44 2.50 -7.91 6.54
N CYS A 45 3.39 -7.66 5.58
CA CYS A 45 3.48 -6.39 4.85
C CYS A 45 2.24 -6.17 3.97
N LYS A 46 1.80 -7.22 3.26
CA LYS A 46 0.61 -7.21 2.42
C LYS A 46 -0.65 -6.90 3.23
N SER A 47 -0.84 -7.58 4.36
CA SER A 47 -1.98 -7.36 5.25
C SER A 47 -2.01 -5.91 5.73
N ARG A 48 -0.88 -5.41 6.24
CA ARG A 48 -0.79 -4.03 6.72
C ARG A 48 -1.04 -3.01 5.62
N PHE A 49 -0.45 -3.19 4.44
CA PHE A 49 -0.66 -2.33 3.29
C PHE A 49 -2.14 -2.27 2.90
N LEU A 50 -2.82 -3.42 2.80
CA LEU A 50 -4.22 -3.50 2.39
C LEU A 50 -5.16 -2.83 3.40
N ASP A 51 -4.91 -3.00 4.70
CA ASP A 51 -5.68 -2.35 5.76
C ASP A 51 -5.56 -0.83 5.67
N SER A 52 -4.33 -0.32 5.59
CA SER A 52 -4.06 1.12 5.44
C SER A 52 -4.64 1.68 4.13
N TYR A 53 -4.54 0.93 3.03
CA TYR A 53 -5.03 1.35 1.72
C TYR A 53 -6.57 1.51 1.72
N ARG A 54 -7.29 0.51 2.27
CA ARG A 54 -8.75 0.56 2.40
C ARG A 54 -9.19 1.70 3.30
N TYR A 55 -8.51 1.89 4.43
CA TYR A 55 -8.77 2.99 5.35
C TYR A 55 -8.68 4.35 4.64
N HIS A 56 -7.58 4.61 3.93
CA HIS A 56 -7.41 5.88 3.22
C HIS A 56 -8.36 6.05 2.04
N LEU A 57 -8.67 4.97 1.30
CA LEU A 57 -9.60 5.03 0.18
C LEU A 57 -10.99 5.48 0.65
N ASN A 58 -11.48 4.90 1.75
CA ASN A 58 -12.77 5.28 2.35
C ASN A 58 -12.78 6.76 2.77
N LEU A 59 -11.70 7.25 3.38
CA LEU A 59 -11.58 8.67 3.75
C LEU A 59 -11.67 9.61 2.54
N PHE A 60 -11.12 9.22 1.39
CA PHE A 60 -11.19 10.04 0.18
C PHE A 60 -12.56 9.97 -0.51
N VAL A 61 -13.23 8.81 -0.47
CA VAL A 61 -14.60 8.66 -0.97
C VAL A 61 -15.56 9.54 -0.16
N GLU A 62 -15.47 9.52 1.17
CA GLU A 62 -16.31 10.34 2.06
C GLU A 62 -16.06 11.86 1.89
N LYS A 63 -14.85 12.25 1.46
CA LYS A 63 -14.47 13.65 1.25
C LYS A 63 -14.83 14.22 -0.11
N SER A 64 -15.35 13.41 -1.03
CA SER A 64 -15.72 13.85 -2.38
C SER A 64 -17.20 14.23 -2.39
N PRO A 65 -17.57 15.53 -2.38
CA PRO A 65 -18.98 15.90 -2.46
C PRO A 65 -19.50 15.57 -3.86
N SER A 66 -20.65 14.89 -3.90
CA SER A 66 -21.45 14.58 -5.10
C SER A 66 -21.83 15.83 -5.89
#